data_AF-A0A641RG32-F1
#
_entry.id   AF-A0A641RG32-F1
#
_cell.length_a   1.000
_cell.length_b   1.000
_cell.length_c   1.000
_cell.angle_alpha   90.00
_cell.angle_beta   90.00
_cell.angle_gamma   90.00
#
_symmetry.space_group_name_H-M   'P 1'
#
loop_
_entity.id
_entity.type
_entity.pdbx_description
1 polymer ?
#
loop_
_entity_poly.entity_id
_entity_poly.type
_entity_poly.pdbx_seq_one_letter_code
_entity_poly.pdbx_strand_id
1 'polypeptide(L)'
;TFNVGDWTIKAVLDASKAPELTVSHRTEQAVFSYGTDNPALNGNFYSRQFTGSSLLYDEIDGAYQVVEMTDRSPISTRVVNQ
;
A
#
# COMPACT_ATOMS: atom_id res chain seq x y z
N THR A 1 9.54 -11.81 8.48
CA THR A 1 9.41 -10.44 9.03
C THR A 1 10.79 -9.87 9.23
N PHE A 2 11.02 -8.66 8.76
CA PHE A 2 12.25 -7.90 8.90
C PHE A 2 11.95 -6.61 9.67
N ASN A 3 12.96 -6.10 10.36
CA ASN A 3 12.87 -4.94 11.23
C ASN A 3 14.01 -4.00 10.89
N VAL A 4 13.71 -2.78 10.43
CA VAL A 4 14.71 -1.80 9.99
C VAL A 4 14.37 -0.45 10.63
N GLY A 5 15.14 -0.06 11.64
CA GLY A 5 14.75 1.06 12.51
C GLY A 5 13.37 0.82 13.13
N ASP A 6 12.50 1.81 13.00
CA ASP A 6 11.11 1.79 13.47
C ASP A 6 10.12 1.16 12.49
N TRP A 7 10.62 0.60 11.38
CA TRP A 7 9.80 -0.08 10.38
C TRP A 7 9.76 -1.59 10.62
N THR A 8 8.57 -2.15 10.47
CA THR A 8 8.33 -3.60 10.39
C THR A 8 7.93 -3.95 8.97
N ILE A 9 8.66 -4.88 8.35
CA ILE A 9 8.45 -5.33 6.97
C ILE A 9 8.06 -6.80 6.99
N LYS A 10 6.90 -7.13 6.41
CA LYS A 10 6.40 -8.49 6.21
C LYS A 10 6.21 -8.71 4.73
N ALA A 11 6.79 -9.78 4.20
CA ALA A 11 6.63 -10.16 2.80
C ALA A 11 6.41 -11.67 2.70
N VAL A 12 5.59 -12.08 1.73
CA VAL A 12 5.47 -13.50 1.36
C VAL A 12 6.62 -13.82 0.40
N LEU A 13 7.55 -14.66 0.84
CA LEU A 13 8.73 -15.12 0.09
C LEU A 13 8.60 -16.60 -0.27
N ASP A 14 7.40 -17.00 -0.68
CA ASP A 14 7.04 -18.37 -1.02
C ASP A 14 6.35 -18.37 -2.39
N ALA A 15 7.00 -18.98 -3.39
CA ALA A 15 6.52 -18.98 -4.77
C ALA A 15 5.22 -19.78 -4.97
N SER A 16 4.79 -20.56 -3.98
CA SER A 16 3.52 -21.29 -4.03
C SER A 16 2.32 -20.47 -3.53
N LYS A 17 2.56 -19.27 -2.99
CA LYS A 17 1.53 -18.39 -2.39
C LYS A 17 1.35 -17.11 -3.18
N ALA A 18 0.21 -16.45 -2.97
CA ALA A 18 -0.03 -15.12 -3.49
C ALA A 18 1.02 -14.13 -2.92
N PRO A 19 1.54 -13.19 -3.72
CA PRO A 19 2.52 -12.23 -3.25
C PRO A 19 1.86 -11.18 -2.37
N GLU A 20 2.52 -10.86 -1.25
CA GLU A 20 2.09 -9.81 -0.33
C GLU A 20 3.28 -9.08 0.25
N LEU A 21 3.10 -7.78 0.53
CA LEU A 21 4.06 -6.91 1.18
C LEU A 21 3.30 -5.98 2.13
N THR A 22 3.68 -5.96 3.40
CA THR A 22 3.23 -4.97 4.36
C THR A 22 4.43 -4.32 5.02
N VAL A 23 4.44 -2.99 5.03
CA VAL A 23 5.44 -2.17 5.70
C VAL A 23 4.70 -1.25 6.65
N SER A 24 5.02 -1.28 7.93
CA SER A 24 4.33 -0.45 8.94
C SER A 24 5.34 0.19 9.88
N HIS A 25 5.12 1.45 10.22
CA HIS A 25 5.84 2.11 11.30
C HIS A 25 5.37 1.54 12.66
N ARG A 26 6.26 1.48 13.65
CA ARG A 26 5.92 0.90 14.97
C ARG A 26 5.19 1.88 15.89
N THR A 27 5.44 3.18 15.75
CA THR A 27 4.92 4.23 16.64
C THR A 27 4.03 5.24 15.92
N GLU A 28 4.16 5.35 14.60
CA GLU A 28 3.35 6.24 13.77
C GLU A 28 2.36 5.39 12.99
N GLN A 29 1.31 6.00 12.44
CA GLN A 29 0.23 5.24 11.83
C GLN A 29 0.52 4.88 10.36
N ALA A 30 1.71 5.21 9.85
CA ALA A 30 2.10 4.96 8.47
C ALA A 30 2.14 3.45 8.14
N VAL A 31 1.39 3.05 7.12
CA VAL A 31 1.30 1.66 6.63
C VAL A 31 1.26 1.66 5.10
N PHE A 32 2.18 0.91 4.49
CA PHE A 32 2.05 0.44 3.12
C PHE A 32 1.60 -1.02 3.11
N SER A 33 0.65 -1.37 2.24
CA SER A 33 0.18 -2.75 2.10
C SER A 33 -0.18 -3.11 0.67
N TYR A 34 0.32 -4.24 0.21
CA TYR A 34 0.03 -4.88 -1.07
C TYR A 34 -0.31 -6.35 -0.83
N GLY A 35 -1.38 -6.85 -1.44
CA GLY A 35 -1.86 -8.22 -1.27
C GLY A 35 -3.36 -8.33 -1.44
N THR A 36 -3.91 -9.48 -1.07
CA THR A 36 -5.36 -9.73 -1.14
C THR A 36 -6.10 -9.35 0.15
N ASP A 37 -5.39 -9.34 1.27
CA ASP A 37 -5.99 -9.13 2.59
C ASP A 37 -6.23 -7.66 2.93
N ASN A 38 -7.29 -7.40 3.70
CA ASN A 38 -7.64 -6.08 4.22
C ASN A 38 -6.69 -5.66 5.36
N PRO A 39 -5.89 -4.59 5.22
CA PRO A 39 -4.94 -4.21 6.26
C PRO A 39 -5.65 -3.54 7.45
N ALA A 40 -5.06 -3.68 8.63
CA ALA A 40 -5.45 -2.89 9.80
C ALA A 40 -4.77 -1.51 9.75
N LEU A 41 -5.56 -0.45 9.71
CA LEU A 41 -5.13 0.95 9.71
C LEU A 41 -5.65 1.61 10.98
N ASN A 42 -4.74 2.12 11.81
CA ASN A 42 -5.08 2.71 13.11
C ASN A 42 -6.06 1.82 13.94
N GLY A 43 -5.77 0.52 14.00
CA GLY A 43 -6.57 -0.48 14.74
C GLY A 43 -7.86 -0.94 14.08
N ASN A 44 -8.26 -0.38 12.93
CA ASN A 44 -9.47 -0.76 12.21
C ASN A 44 -9.14 -1.44 10.87
N PHE A 45 -9.88 -2.47 10.49
CA PHE A 45 -9.72 -3.09 9.18
C PHE A 45 -10.23 -2.16 8.07
N TYR A 46 -9.38 -1.86 7.11
CA TYR A 46 -9.76 -1.15 5.89
C TYR A 46 -10.12 -2.15 4.80
N SER A 47 -11.34 -2.06 4.27
CA SER A 47 -11.74 -2.86 3.11
C SER A 47 -11.12 -2.28 1.86
N ARG A 48 -10.22 -3.03 1.21
CA ARG A 48 -9.67 -2.62 -0.10
C ARG A 48 -10.79 -2.41 -1.10
N GLN A 49 -10.61 -1.45 -2.01
CA GLN A 49 -11.50 -1.27 -3.16
C GLN A 49 -11.22 -2.30 -4.25
N PHE A 50 -9.95 -2.68 -4.44
CA PHE A 50 -9.54 -3.66 -5.44
C PHE A 50 -8.59 -4.70 -4.84
N THR A 51 -8.86 -5.99 -5.08
CA THR A 51 -7.95 -7.07 -4.70
C THR A 51 -6.60 -6.89 -5.39
N GLY A 52 -5.50 -6.95 -4.62
CA GLY A 52 -4.16 -6.75 -5.15
C GLY A 52 -3.79 -5.30 -5.43
N SER A 53 -4.56 -4.33 -4.97
CA SER A 53 -4.16 -2.92 -4.98
C SER A 53 -3.01 -2.65 -4.00
N SER A 54 -2.24 -1.61 -4.30
CA SER A 54 -1.31 -1.03 -3.33
C SER A 54 -2.05 0.02 -2.51
N LEU A 55 -1.96 -0.10 -1.19
CA LEU A 55 -2.53 0.84 -0.22
C LEU A 55 -1.39 1.56 0.49
N LEU A 56 -1.48 2.90 0.53
CA LEU A 56 -0.67 3.75 1.39
C LEU A 56 -1.61 4.46 2.37
N TYR A 57 -1.40 4.22 3.65
CA TYR A 57 -1.99 4.98 4.74
C TYR A 57 -0.89 5.81 5.38
N ASP A 58 -1.00 7.13 5.26
CA ASP A 58 0.04 8.05 5.70
C ASP A 58 -0.56 9.43 6.03
N GLU A 59 0.22 10.29 6.68
CA GLU A 59 -0.13 11.68 6.87
C GLU A 59 0.12 12.47 5.58
N ILE A 60 -0.97 12.92 4.95
CA ILE A 60 -0.94 13.69 3.71
C ILE A 60 -1.65 15.02 4.00
N ASP A 61 -0.96 16.12 3.78
CA ASP A 61 -1.45 17.49 4.03
C ASP A 61 -1.99 17.69 5.47
N GLY A 62 -1.33 17.09 6.47
CA GLY A 62 -1.66 17.23 7.89
C GLY A 62 -2.81 16.33 8.38
N ALA A 63 -3.29 15.41 7.55
CA ALA A 63 -4.32 14.45 7.92
C ALA A 63 -3.95 13.04 7.47
N TYR A 64 -4.24 12.05 8.30
CA TYR A 64 -4.07 10.65 7.92
C TYR A 64 -5.10 10.25 6.87
N GLN A 65 -4.62 9.79 5.72
CA GLN A 65 -5.44 9.47 4.55
C GLN A 65 -5.03 8.12 3.96
N VAL A 66 -5.99 7.43 3.35
CA VAL A 66 -5.74 6.21 2.59
C VAL A 66 -5.71 6.55 1.10
N VAL A 67 -4.60 6.24 0.46
CA VAL A 67 -4.43 6.27 -1.00
C VAL A 67 -4.35 4.84 -1.50
N GLU A 68 -5.34 4.45 -2.32
CA GLU A 68 -5.37 3.14 -2.97
C GLU A 68 -5.06 3.28 -4.46
N MET A 69 -4.13 2.47 -4.95
CA MET A 69 -3.68 2.49 -6.34
C MET A 69 -3.70 1.11 -6.97
N THR A 70 -4.20 1.09 -8.20
CA THR A 70 -4.06 0.00 -9.17
C THR A 70 -3.25 0.51 -10.36
N ASP A 71 -2.81 -0.41 -11.21
CA ASP A 71 -2.08 -0.07 -12.42
C ASP A 71 -2.91 0.87 -13.32
N ARG A 72 -2.23 1.86 -13.90
CA ARG A 72 -2.83 2.82 -14.83
C ARG A 72 -2.00 2.90 -16.10
N SER A 73 -2.66 2.86 -17.24
CA SER A 73 -2.00 3.15 -18.51
C SER A 73 -1.47 4.58 -18.50
N PRO A 74 -0.24 4.83 -18.97
CA PRO A 74 0.29 6.18 -19.05
C PRO A 74 -0.54 7.01 -20.02
N ILE A 75 -0.76 8.28 -19.68
CA ILE A 75 -1.39 9.25 -20.58
C ILE A 75 -0.31 9.84 -21.48
N SER A 76 -0.50 9.75 -22.81
CA SER A 76 0.41 10.37 -23.77
C SER A 76 0.41 11.88 -23.60
N THR A 77 1.59 12.47 -23.44
CA THR A 77 1.79 13.92 -23.41
C THR A 77 2.07 14.51 -24.80
N ARG A 78 2.07 13.69 -25.87
CA ARG A 78 2.26 14.18 -27.24
C ARG A 78 1.03 14.96 -27.70
N VAL A 79 1.26 16.21 -28.13
CA VAL A 79 0.25 17.00 -28.85
C VAL A 79 -0.03 16.34 -30.19
N VAL A 80 -1.29 16.00 -30.46
CA VAL A 80 -1.74 15.63 -31.80
C VAL A 80 -2.16 16.94 -32.49
N ASN A 81 -1.30 17.48 -33.35
CA ASN A 81 -1.74 18.54 -34.27
C ASN A 81 -2.65 17.88 -35.31
N GLN A 82 -3.93 18.25 -35.33
CA GLN A 82 -4.87 17.93 -36.42
C GLN A 82 -4.60 18.83 -37.64
#